data_AF-A0A958RB76-F1
#
_entry.id   AF-A0A958RB76-F1
#
_cell.length_a   1.000
_cell.length_b   1.000
_cell.length_c   1.000
_cell.angle_alpha   90.00
_cell.angle_beta   90.00
_cell.angle_gamma   90.00
#
_symmetry.space_group_name_H-M   'P 1'
#
loop_
_entity.id
_entity.type
_entity.pdbx_description
1 polymer ?
#
loop_
_entity_poly.entity_id
_entity_poly.type
_entity_poly.pdbx_seq_one_letter_code
_entity_poly.pdbx_strand_id
1 'polypeptide(L)'
;AVRWFDHWLKGRENGIVDEPPLTVYIREGHDPDMPEDTIRGNWIGLNTWPSQNVEDQVYYLTGQNSLDSLPDQQSDLLKLEYKASSGIEASGSVMWWGDWSPDQKKTDIYSLVFETAPLTNDLVILGFPRVHLNAAVSAEQAHFLTRLSDVAPDSAVTLITGAGFNGAHRNSSSMPEKLAPGQFYPLDIEMHFTSWTFKKGHRIRLSISNGQWPMIWPNPS
;
A
#
# COMPACT_ATOMS: atom_id res chain seq x y z
N ALA A 1 -13.27 24.21 -3.07
CA ALA A 1 -12.46 25.08 -2.19
C ALA A 1 -13.06 26.47 -1.94
N VAL A 2 -13.32 27.30 -2.97
CA VAL A 2 -13.76 28.70 -2.78
C VAL A 2 -15.02 28.85 -1.93
N ARG A 3 -16.05 28.01 -2.14
CA ARG A 3 -17.30 28.03 -1.33
C ARG A 3 -17.05 27.84 0.17
N TRP A 4 -16.12 26.96 0.53
CA TRP A 4 -15.74 26.72 1.92
C TRP A 4 -15.16 27.98 2.56
N PHE A 5 -14.19 28.62 1.91
CA PHE A 5 -13.60 29.87 2.41
C PHE A 5 -14.61 31.01 2.43
N ASP A 6 -15.47 31.11 1.43
CA ASP A 6 -16.51 32.12 1.37
C ASP A 6 -17.52 31.99 2.54
N HIS A 7 -17.84 30.77 2.96
CA HIS A 7 -18.69 30.53 4.11
C HIS A 7 -18.01 30.98 5.41
N TRP A 8 -16.83 30.42 5.72
CA TRP A 8 -16.17 30.65 7.01
C TRP A 8 -15.45 31.99 7.14
N LEU A 9 -14.93 32.56 6.05
CA LEU A 9 -14.17 33.82 6.09
C LEU A 9 -14.99 35.04 5.67
N LYS A 10 -16.10 34.87 4.94
CA LYS A 10 -16.94 35.98 4.47
C LYS A 10 -18.40 35.91 4.94
N GLY A 11 -18.77 34.90 5.74
CA GLY A 11 -20.13 34.73 6.25
C GLY A 11 -21.17 34.46 5.17
N ARG A 12 -20.78 33.86 4.03
CA ARG A 12 -21.70 33.59 2.92
C ARG A 12 -22.39 32.25 3.11
N GLU A 13 -23.72 32.26 3.20
CA GLU A 13 -24.53 31.06 3.11
C GLU A 13 -24.57 30.56 1.66
N ASN A 14 -23.89 29.45 1.38
CA ASN A 14 -23.72 28.93 0.02
C ASN A 14 -23.87 27.40 -0.08
N GLY A 15 -24.50 26.78 0.92
CA GLY A 15 -24.79 25.34 0.96
C GLY A 15 -23.57 24.42 1.10
N ILE A 16 -22.37 24.94 1.37
CA ILE A 16 -21.17 24.09 1.54
C ILE A 16 -21.29 23.17 2.77
N VAL A 17 -22.08 23.56 3.78
CA VAL A 17 -22.33 22.77 4.98
C VAL A 17 -23.29 21.60 4.76
N ASP A 18 -24.03 21.61 3.64
CA ASP A 18 -24.96 20.55 3.26
C ASP A 18 -24.29 19.46 2.40
N GLU A 19 -23.05 19.69 1.95
CA GLU A 19 -22.29 18.73 1.17
C GLU A 19 -21.62 17.67 2.06
N PRO A 20 -21.32 16.47 1.51
CA PRO A 20 -20.59 15.45 2.24
C PRO A 20 -19.24 15.99 2.76
N PRO A 21 -18.89 15.76 4.05
CA PRO A 21 -17.67 16.25 4.67
C PRO A 21 -16.40 15.67 4.05
N LEU A 22 -16.50 14.52 3.39
CA LEU A 22 -15.41 13.88 2.68
C LEU A 22 -15.84 13.53 1.26
N THR A 23 -15.06 13.96 0.29
CA THR A 23 -15.26 13.64 -1.13
C THR A 23 -13.99 12.97 -1.67
N VAL A 24 -14.13 11.78 -2.25
CA VAL A 24 -13.01 10.94 -2.69
C VAL A 24 -13.19 10.58 -4.15
N TYR A 25 -12.11 10.69 -4.94
CA TYR A 25 -12.07 10.18 -6.31
C TYR A 25 -11.63 8.71 -6.28
N ILE A 26 -12.49 7.79 -6.69
CA ILE A 26 -12.14 6.38 -6.83
C ILE A 26 -11.55 6.18 -8.22
N ARG A 27 -10.26 5.86 -8.28
CA ARG A 27 -9.55 5.56 -9.53
C ARG A 27 -9.95 4.18 -10.04
N GLU A 28 -10.13 4.05 -11.34
CA GLU A 28 -10.23 2.75 -12.00
C GLU A 28 -8.85 2.14 -12.21
N GLY A 29 -8.74 0.81 -12.14
CA GLY A 29 -7.53 0.09 -12.52
C GLY A 29 -7.03 0.50 -13.89
N HIS A 30 -5.75 0.89 -13.97
CA HIS A 30 -5.10 1.37 -15.19
C HIS A 30 -3.66 0.90 -15.28
N ASP A 31 -3.09 0.97 -16.48
CA ASP A 31 -1.68 0.67 -16.76
C ASP A 31 -0.75 1.68 -16.04
N PRO A 32 0.42 1.25 -15.53
CA PRO A 32 1.36 2.13 -14.85
C PRO A 32 1.91 3.27 -15.72
N ASP A 33 1.92 3.14 -17.05
CA ASP A 33 2.48 4.16 -17.96
C ASP A 33 1.42 5.13 -18.53
N MET A 34 0.17 5.02 -18.09
CA MET A 34 -0.95 5.84 -18.58
C MET A 34 -0.86 7.32 -18.13
N PRO A 35 -1.09 8.33 -18.98
CA PRO A 35 -1.05 9.74 -18.53
C PRO A 35 -2.07 10.06 -17.42
N GLU A 36 -1.67 10.82 -16.41
CA GLU A 36 -2.50 11.08 -15.22
C GLU A 36 -3.87 11.70 -15.56
N ASP A 37 -3.89 12.64 -16.49
CA ASP A 37 -5.11 13.34 -16.95
C ASP A 37 -6.09 12.45 -17.72
N THR A 38 -5.69 11.20 -18.01
CA THR A 38 -6.52 10.20 -18.68
C THR A 38 -7.05 9.12 -17.73
N ILE A 39 -6.59 9.07 -16.47
CA ILE A 39 -7.05 8.08 -15.49
C ILE A 39 -8.54 8.30 -15.21
N ARG A 40 -9.32 7.25 -15.49
CA ARG A 40 -10.75 7.23 -15.22
C ARG A 40 -11.05 6.93 -13.76
N GLY A 41 -12.26 7.29 -13.36
CA GLY A 41 -12.73 7.17 -12.00
C GLY A 41 -14.03 7.92 -11.78
N ASN A 42 -14.48 7.92 -10.54
CA ASN A 42 -15.69 8.61 -10.14
C ASN A 42 -15.54 9.24 -8.76
N TRP A 43 -16.11 10.43 -8.59
CA TRP A 43 -16.21 11.07 -7.30
C TRP A 43 -17.34 10.43 -6.48
N ILE A 44 -17.07 10.19 -5.20
CA ILE A 44 -18.06 9.79 -4.22
C ILE A 44 -18.05 10.76 -3.03
N GLY A 45 -19.21 10.97 -2.43
CA GLY A 45 -19.35 11.72 -1.18
C GLY A 45 -19.63 10.78 -0.01
N LEU A 46 -18.96 11.03 1.12
CA LEU A 46 -19.05 10.24 2.34
C LEU A 46 -19.50 11.12 3.50
N ASN A 47 -20.61 10.75 4.13
CA ASN A 47 -21.16 11.45 5.29
C ASN A 47 -20.46 11.09 6.61
N THR A 48 -19.76 9.95 6.63
CA THR A 48 -19.03 9.45 7.80
C THR A 48 -17.71 8.83 7.35
N TRP A 49 -16.72 8.85 8.24
CA TRP A 49 -15.45 8.16 8.06
C TRP A 49 -15.09 7.41 9.36
N PRO A 50 -14.84 6.08 9.30
CA PRO A 50 -15.00 5.19 8.15
C PRO A 50 -16.43 5.12 7.61
N SER A 51 -16.59 4.85 6.32
CA SER A 51 -17.91 4.71 5.70
C SER A 51 -18.57 3.39 6.13
N GLN A 52 -19.87 3.41 6.40
CA GLN A 52 -20.64 2.19 6.74
C GLN A 52 -20.73 1.18 5.59
N ASN A 53 -20.41 1.60 4.36
CA ASN A 53 -20.40 0.75 3.17
C ASN A 53 -19.02 0.14 2.89
N VAL A 54 -18.05 0.30 3.80
CA VAL A 54 -16.71 -0.26 3.69
C VAL A 54 -16.56 -1.34 4.74
N GLU A 55 -16.15 -2.52 4.31
CA GLU A 55 -15.89 -3.68 5.17
C GLU A 55 -14.43 -4.12 4.98
N ASP A 56 -13.82 -4.57 6.08
CA ASP A 56 -12.47 -5.12 6.03
C ASP A 56 -12.49 -6.51 5.38
N GLN A 57 -11.61 -6.71 4.39
CA GLN A 57 -11.36 -8.00 3.76
C GLN A 57 -9.95 -8.48 4.11
N VAL A 58 -9.86 -9.71 4.60
CA VAL A 58 -8.59 -10.31 5.04
C VAL A 58 -8.11 -11.32 4.01
N TYR A 59 -6.86 -11.14 3.58
CA TYR A 59 -6.11 -12.11 2.80
C TYR A 59 -4.89 -12.59 3.59
N TYR A 60 -4.67 -13.89 3.60
CA TYR A 60 -3.56 -14.55 4.27
C TYR A 60 -2.41 -14.78 3.29
N LEU A 61 -1.19 -14.55 3.77
CA LEU A 61 0.04 -14.90 3.08
C LEU A 61 0.25 -16.40 3.18
N THR A 62 0.34 -17.09 2.05
CA THR A 62 0.55 -18.55 2.00
C THR A 62 2.01 -18.89 1.69
N GLY A 63 2.40 -20.13 1.97
CA GLY A 63 3.70 -20.69 1.63
C GLY A 63 3.95 -20.85 0.12
N GLN A 64 2.91 -20.72 -0.70
CA GLN A 64 3.01 -20.81 -2.17
C GLN A 64 3.02 -19.42 -2.83
N ASN A 65 3.39 -18.37 -2.07
CA ASN A 65 3.43 -17.00 -2.58
C ASN A 65 2.05 -16.52 -3.09
N SER A 66 0.96 -16.95 -2.45
CA SER A 66 -0.40 -16.47 -2.76
C SER A 66 -1.01 -15.64 -1.61
N LEU A 67 -2.03 -14.88 -1.98
CA LEU A 67 -2.96 -14.21 -1.08
C LEU A 67 -4.30 -14.95 -1.17
N ASP A 68 -4.69 -15.61 -0.08
CA ASP A 68 -5.93 -16.40 -0.05
C ASP A 68 -6.85 -15.97 1.10
N SER A 69 -8.15 -16.26 0.97
CA SER A 69 -9.15 -15.93 1.99
C SER A 69 -9.08 -16.83 3.23
N LEU A 70 -8.31 -17.91 3.15
CA LEU A 70 -8.07 -18.85 4.24
C LEU A 70 -6.55 -18.99 4.47
N PRO A 71 -6.12 -19.13 5.73
CA PRO A 71 -4.71 -19.39 6.03
C PRO A 71 -4.33 -20.83 5.69
N ASP A 72 -3.04 -21.04 5.45
CA ASP A 72 -2.47 -22.39 5.38
C ASP A 72 -2.59 -23.11 6.74
N GLN A 73 -2.72 -24.44 6.69
CA GLN A 73 -2.74 -25.27 7.91
C GLN A 73 -1.38 -25.30 8.61
N GLN A 74 -0.31 -25.05 7.88
CA GLN A 74 1.06 -25.02 8.38
C GLN A 74 1.71 -23.69 8.03
N SER A 75 2.47 -23.14 8.96
CA SER A 75 3.25 -21.94 8.72
C SER A 75 4.55 -22.28 8.00
N ASP A 76 4.82 -21.57 6.90
CA ASP A 76 6.09 -21.61 6.19
C ASP A 76 6.97 -20.41 6.56
N LEU A 77 8.30 -20.62 6.52
CA LEU A 77 9.28 -19.57 6.73
C LEU A 77 9.88 -19.14 5.39
N LEU A 78 9.46 -17.98 4.91
CA LEU A 78 10.02 -17.33 3.73
C LEU A 78 11.22 -16.45 4.12
N LYS A 79 12.21 -16.38 3.24
CA LYS A 79 13.45 -15.62 3.46
C LYS A 79 13.63 -14.59 2.36
N LEU A 80 14.04 -13.39 2.77
CA LEU A 80 14.38 -12.28 1.88
C LEU A 80 15.80 -11.83 2.17
N GLU A 81 16.64 -11.75 1.14
CA GLU A 81 17.98 -11.16 1.24
C GLU A 81 17.86 -9.63 1.27
N TYR A 82 18.62 -8.98 2.15
CA TYR A 82 18.69 -7.51 2.18
C TYR A 82 19.55 -6.99 1.04
N LYS A 83 18.98 -6.08 0.23
CA LYS A 83 19.71 -5.35 -0.82
C LYS A 83 19.55 -3.85 -0.63
N ALA A 84 20.62 -3.22 -0.15
CA ALA A 84 20.67 -1.78 0.12
C ALA A 84 20.33 -0.90 -1.10
N SER A 85 20.62 -1.37 -2.32
CA SER A 85 20.32 -0.67 -3.57
C SER A 85 18.91 -0.90 -4.10
N SER A 86 18.11 -1.79 -3.48
CA SER A 86 16.76 -2.07 -3.93
C SER A 86 15.90 -0.79 -3.86
N GLY A 87 15.10 -0.58 -4.91
CA GLY A 87 14.25 0.61 -5.04
C GLY A 87 14.69 1.55 -6.16
N ILE A 88 15.94 1.48 -6.63
CA ILE A 88 16.40 2.26 -7.80
C ILE A 88 15.53 1.96 -9.01
N GLU A 89 15.07 0.72 -9.13
CA GLU A 89 14.22 0.25 -10.22
C GLU A 89 12.81 0.81 -10.12
N ALA A 90 12.38 1.17 -8.92
CA ALA A 90 11.10 1.82 -8.69
C ALA A 90 11.14 3.30 -9.13
N SER A 91 12.31 3.90 -9.37
CA SER A 91 12.46 5.36 -9.38
C SER A 91 13.35 5.95 -10.47
N GLY A 92 12.83 6.97 -11.15
CA GLY A 92 13.63 8.12 -11.60
C GLY A 92 14.14 8.95 -10.40
N SER A 93 14.55 10.20 -10.62
CA SER A 93 15.40 10.96 -9.67
C SER A 93 14.85 11.19 -8.25
N VAL A 94 13.56 11.00 -7.98
CA VAL A 94 12.96 11.02 -6.63
C VAL A 94 11.68 10.16 -6.66
N MET A 95 11.43 9.31 -5.66
CA MET A 95 10.11 8.72 -5.43
C MET A 95 9.65 9.10 -4.03
N TRP A 96 8.51 9.77 -3.97
CA TRP A 96 7.66 9.87 -2.80
C TRP A 96 6.38 9.06 -3.02
N TRP A 97 5.70 8.67 -1.94
CA TRP A 97 4.38 8.07 -2.05
C TRP A 97 3.43 9.05 -2.75
N GLY A 98 2.92 8.65 -3.92
CA GLY A 98 2.09 9.51 -4.78
C GLY A 98 2.79 10.06 -6.03
N ASP A 99 4.11 9.89 -6.16
CA ASP A 99 4.79 10.13 -7.44
C ASP A 99 4.41 9.05 -8.47
N TRP A 100 4.43 9.44 -9.74
CA TRP A 100 4.12 8.55 -10.84
C TRP A 100 5.11 7.40 -10.89
N SER A 101 4.62 6.21 -10.55
CA SER A 101 5.45 5.03 -10.39
C SER A 101 5.46 4.21 -11.69
N PRO A 102 6.63 3.84 -12.21
CA PRO A 102 6.70 2.92 -13.35
C PRO A 102 6.18 1.54 -12.95
N ASP A 103 6.08 0.66 -13.94
CA ASP A 103 5.76 -0.76 -13.72
C ASP A 103 6.64 -1.38 -12.61
N GLN A 104 6.00 -1.95 -11.60
CA GLN A 104 6.67 -2.44 -10.38
C GLN A 104 7.43 -3.75 -10.56
N LYS A 105 7.31 -4.45 -11.71
CA LYS A 105 7.96 -5.75 -11.96
C LYS A 105 9.46 -5.75 -11.65
N LYS A 106 10.18 -4.66 -11.97
CA LYS A 106 11.62 -4.59 -11.73
C LYS A 106 11.97 -4.49 -10.25
N THR A 107 11.15 -3.78 -9.48
CA THR A 107 11.33 -3.66 -8.03
C THR A 107 10.95 -4.96 -7.31
N ASP A 108 9.98 -5.70 -7.86
CA ASP A 108 9.51 -6.97 -7.30
C ASP A 108 10.59 -8.07 -7.32
N ILE A 109 11.63 -7.95 -8.14
CA ILE A 109 12.81 -8.84 -8.15
C ILE A 109 13.48 -8.92 -6.78
N TYR A 110 13.38 -7.86 -5.97
CA TYR A 110 13.97 -7.78 -4.63
C TYR A 110 12.93 -7.87 -3.51
N SER A 111 11.76 -8.44 -3.81
CA SER A 111 10.65 -8.54 -2.87
C SER A 111 10.18 -9.99 -2.74
N LEU A 112 9.60 -10.32 -1.58
CA LEU A 112 8.66 -11.43 -1.51
C LEU A 112 7.33 -10.96 -2.08
N VAL A 113 6.84 -11.64 -3.10
CA VAL A 113 5.60 -11.28 -3.81
C VAL A 113 4.53 -12.30 -3.51
N PHE A 114 3.31 -11.83 -3.23
CA PHE A 114 2.12 -12.63 -2.99
C PHE A 114 0.96 -12.13 -3.82
N GLU A 115 0.21 -13.03 -4.45
CA GLU A 115 -0.89 -12.67 -5.34
C GLU A 115 -2.15 -13.48 -5.10
N THR A 116 -3.29 -12.85 -5.29
CA THR A 116 -4.57 -13.56 -5.38
C THR A 116 -4.68 -14.33 -6.71
N ALA A 117 -5.62 -15.26 -6.78
CA ALA A 117 -6.22 -15.65 -8.06
C ALA A 117 -6.82 -14.42 -8.78
N PRO A 118 -7.03 -14.47 -10.11
CA PRO A 118 -7.72 -13.40 -10.82
C PRO A 118 -9.10 -13.16 -10.21
N LEU A 119 -9.40 -11.89 -9.93
CA LEU A 119 -10.67 -11.49 -9.34
C LEU A 119 -11.83 -11.82 -10.28
N THR A 120 -12.90 -12.39 -9.73
CA THR A 120 -14.09 -12.78 -10.51
C THR A 120 -15.04 -11.62 -10.77
N ASN A 121 -14.93 -10.54 -9.99
CA ASN A 121 -15.70 -9.30 -10.07
C ASN A 121 -14.78 -8.11 -9.82
N ASP A 122 -15.24 -6.91 -10.18
CA ASP A 122 -14.57 -5.67 -9.76
C ASP A 122 -14.57 -5.58 -8.23
N LEU A 123 -13.45 -5.12 -7.67
CA LEU A 123 -13.28 -4.89 -6.23
C LEU A 123 -12.84 -3.45 -6.01
N VAL A 124 -13.65 -2.70 -5.26
CA VAL A 124 -13.33 -1.33 -4.85
C VAL A 124 -12.69 -1.37 -3.47
N ILE A 125 -11.53 -0.73 -3.33
CA ILE A 125 -10.90 -0.46 -2.04
C ILE A 125 -10.92 1.03 -1.75
N LEU A 126 -11.10 1.37 -0.47
CA LEU A 126 -11.13 2.74 0.03
C LEU A 126 -10.70 2.76 1.49
N GLY A 127 -9.59 3.41 1.79
CA GLY A 127 -9.08 3.55 3.16
C GLY A 127 -7.60 3.23 3.27
N PHE A 128 -7.21 2.65 4.41
CA PHE A 128 -5.81 2.40 4.78
C PHE A 128 -5.58 0.88 4.86
N PRO A 129 -5.11 0.24 3.78
CA PRO A 129 -4.77 -1.18 3.84
C PRO A 129 -3.75 -1.46 4.95
N ARG A 130 -3.87 -2.61 5.62
CA ARG A 130 -2.95 -3.00 6.70
C ARG A 130 -2.31 -4.35 6.38
N VAL A 131 -1.04 -4.48 6.75
CA VAL A 131 -0.29 -5.73 6.62
C VAL A 131 0.17 -6.15 8.01
N HIS A 132 -0.26 -7.34 8.42
CA HIS A 132 0.21 -7.97 9.64
C HIS A 132 1.28 -9.00 9.30
N LEU A 133 2.51 -8.75 9.75
CA LEU A 133 3.65 -9.65 9.53
C LEU A 133 4.13 -10.21 10.85
N ASN A 134 4.53 -11.47 10.86
CA ASN A 134 5.39 -12.00 11.91
C ASN A 134 6.79 -12.21 11.33
N ALA A 135 7.71 -11.30 11.62
CA ALA A 135 8.99 -11.24 10.94
C ALA A 135 10.17 -11.22 11.91
N ALA A 136 11.27 -11.86 11.50
CA ALA A 136 12.56 -11.82 12.18
C ALA A 136 13.63 -11.33 11.22
N VAL A 137 14.69 -10.74 11.75
CA VAL A 137 15.83 -10.24 10.98
C VAL A 137 17.14 -10.69 11.61
N SER A 138 18.23 -10.74 10.83
CA SER A 138 19.56 -11.11 11.32
C SER A 138 20.37 -9.92 11.86
N ALA A 139 19.81 -8.71 11.86
CA ALA A 139 20.46 -7.48 12.26
C ALA A 139 19.69 -6.76 13.39
N GLU A 140 20.33 -5.81 14.06
CA GLU A 140 19.70 -5.03 15.13
C GLU A 140 18.73 -3.95 14.63
N GLN A 141 18.77 -3.66 13.33
CA GLN A 141 17.97 -2.63 12.68
C GLN A 141 17.49 -3.15 11.32
N ALA A 142 16.24 -2.86 10.98
CA ALA A 142 15.68 -3.23 9.69
C ALA A 142 14.47 -2.36 9.36
N HIS A 143 14.25 -2.17 8.06
CA HIS A 143 13.02 -1.61 7.51
C HIS A 143 12.20 -2.73 6.86
N PHE A 144 10.89 -2.62 6.99
CA PHE A 144 9.91 -3.47 6.32
C PHE A 144 9.10 -2.59 5.40
N LEU A 145 9.18 -2.87 4.11
CA LEU A 145 8.51 -2.12 3.07
C LEU A 145 7.40 -3.01 2.53
N THR A 146 6.20 -2.45 2.43
CA THR A 146 5.05 -3.16 1.89
C THR A 146 4.45 -2.31 0.78
N ARG A 147 4.15 -2.94 -0.35
CA ARG A 147 3.56 -2.30 -1.53
C ARG A 147 2.35 -3.11 -1.98
N LEU A 148 1.23 -2.43 -2.14
CA LEU A 148 0.00 -2.99 -2.71
C LEU A 148 -0.13 -2.53 -4.16
N SER A 149 -0.27 -3.49 -5.06
CA SER A 149 -0.30 -3.25 -6.50
C SER A 149 -1.47 -3.96 -7.18
N ASP A 150 -1.92 -3.37 -8.30
CA ASP A 150 -2.85 -3.97 -9.25
C ASP A 150 -2.06 -4.70 -10.35
N VAL A 151 -2.34 -5.99 -10.56
CA VAL A 151 -1.77 -6.77 -11.67
C VAL A 151 -2.80 -6.98 -12.74
N ALA A 152 -2.58 -6.38 -13.90
CA ALA A 152 -3.45 -6.52 -15.06
C ALA A 152 -3.30 -7.90 -15.74
N PRO A 153 -4.28 -8.35 -16.56
CA PRO A 153 -4.21 -9.64 -17.27
C PRO A 153 -3.01 -9.77 -18.23
N ASP A 154 -2.48 -8.66 -18.72
CA ASP A 154 -1.26 -8.59 -19.54
C ASP A 154 0.03 -8.54 -18.70
N SER A 155 -0.09 -8.68 -17.37
CA SER A 155 0.99 -8.65 -16.39
C SER A 155 1.65 -7.27 -16.17
N ALA A 156 1.01 -6.17 -16.60
CA ALA A 156 1.38 -4.84 -16.11
C ALA A 156 1.10 -4.73 -14.61
N VAL A 157 1.97 -4.03 -13.86
CA VAL A 157 1.89 -3.94 -12.40
C VAL A 157 1.90 -2.48 -11.94
N THR A 158 0.74 -2.02 -11.50
CA THR A 158 0.52 -0.63 -11.08
C THR A 158 0.58 -0.51 -9.57
N LEU A 159 1.45 0.36 -9.04
CA LEU A 159 1.49 0.64 -7.61
C LEU A 159 0.23 1.41 -7.18
N ILE A 160 -0.48 0.91 -6.18
CA ILE A 160 -1.68 1.56 -5.63
C ILE A 160 -1.33 2.38 -4.39
N THR A 161 -0.63 1.76 -3.44
CA THR A 161 -0.20 2.35 -2.17
C THR A 161 0.90 1.49 -1.52
N GLY A 162 1.46 1.94 -0.41
CA GLY A 162 2.37 1.15 0.40
C GLY A 162 2.74 1.87 1.70
N ALA A 163 3.67 1.28 2.42
CA ALA A 163 4.28 1.88 3.60
C ALA A 163 5.71 1.39 3.81
N GLY A 164 6.51 2.25 4.44
CA GLY A 164 7.79 1.87 5.03
C GLY A 164 7.70 1.88 6.53
N PHE A 165 8.13 0.80 7.17
CA PHE A 165 8.06 0.59 8.59
C PHE A 165 9.44 0.34 9.18
N ASN A 166 9.88 1.17 10.11
CA ASN A 166 11.13 0.94 10.84
C ASN A 166 10.85 0.00 12.01
N GLY A 167 11.46 -1.19 12.01
CA GLY A 167 11.23 -2.20 13.05
C GLY A 167 11.62 -1.74 14.46
N ALA A 168 12.47 -0.72 14.58
CA ALA A 168 12.79 -0.14 15.88
C ALA A 168 11.59 0.60 16.51
N HIS A 169 10.65 1.06 15.70
CA HIS A 169 9.47 1.83 16.12
C HIS A 169 8.26 0.93 16.42
N ARG A 170 8.43 -0.40 16.39
CA ARG A 170 7.34 -1.39 16.52
C ARG A 170 6.44 -1.21 17.74
N ASN A 171 7.00 -0.74 18.85
CA ASN A 171 6.29 -0.52 20.11
C ASN A 171 6.04 0.97 20.41
N SER A 172 6.96 1.84 20.01
CA SER A 172 6.88 3.28 20.26
C SER A 172 7.76 4.05 19.29
N SER A 173 7.17 5.08 18.67
CA SER A 173 7.93 6.04 17.86
C SER A 173 8.73 7.04 18.70
N SER A 174 8.37 7.27 19.97
CA SER A 174 9.10 8.17 20.87
C SER A 174 10.22 7.47 21.62
N MET A 175 10.17 6.14 21.72
CA MET A 175 11.18 5.31 22.38
C MET A 175 11.51 4.10 21.50
N PRO A 176 12.26 4.31 20.39
CA PRO A 176 12.62 3.22 19.49
C PRO A 176 13.59 2.23 20.16
N GLU A 177 13.38 0.95 19.91
CA GLU A 177 14.16 -0.14 20.48
C GLU A 177 14.78 -0.99 19.38
N LYS A 178 16.06 -1.36 19.51
CA LYS A 178 16.69 -2.30 18.58
C LYS A 178 15.93 -3.63 18.48
N LEU A 179 16.07 -4.28 17.34
CA LEU A 179 15.61 -5.65 17.11
C LEU A 179 16.65 -6.62 17.67
N ALA A 180 16.21 -7.74 18.25
CA ALA A 180 17.10 -8.84 18.60
C ALA A 180 17.22 -9.78 17.39
N PRO A 181 18.43 -10.06 16.88
CA PRO A 181 18.62 -10.95 15.75
C PRO A 181 17.97 -12.33 15.96
N GLY A 182 17.19 -12.79 14.98
CA GLY A 182 16.48 -14.07 15.02
C GLY A 182 15.19 -14.08 15.85
N GLN A 183 14.87 -13.00 16.58
CA GLN A 183 13.60 -12.89 17.28
C GLN A 183 12.48 -12.49 16.31
N PHE A 184 11.36 -13.19 16.37
CA PHE A 184 10.15 -12.84 15.64
C PHE A 184 9.37 -11.74 16.36
N TYR A 185 8.93 -10.76 15.59
CA TYR A 185 8.08 -9.66 16.06
C TYR A 185 6.79 -9.61 15.24
N PRO A 186 5.63 -9.45 15.90
CA PRO A 186 4.41 -9.05 15.21
C PRO A 186 4.55 -7.59 14.80
N LEU A 187 4.37 -7.31 13.51
CA LEU A 187 4.41 -5.99 12.92
C LEU A 187 3.04 -5.69 12.34
N ASP A 188 2.52 -4.50 12.66
CA ASP A 188 1.27 -3.98 12.13
C ASP A 188 1.57 -2.74 11.29
N ILE A 189 1.58 -2.93 9.99
CA ILE A 189 2.01 -1.93 9.01
C ILE A 189 0.78 -1.37 8.32
N GLU A 190 0.35 -0.19 8.72
CA GLU A 190 -0.69 0.58 8.03
C GLU A 190 -0.08 1.28 6.80
N MET A 191 -0.69 1.06 5.64
CA MET A 191 -0.33 1.72 4.38
C MET A 191 -1.01 3.07 4.24
N HIS A 192 -0.48 3.92 3.35
CA HIS A 192 -1.11 5.20 3.03
C HIS A 192 -2.53 5.02 2.48
N PHE A 193 -3.36 6.03 2.74
CA PHE A 193 -4.73 6.10 2.22
C PHE A 193 -4.76 5.86 0.71
N THR A 194 -5.73 5.07 0.24
CA THR A 194 -5.95 4.87 -1.18
C THR A 194 -7.42 4.66 -1.52
N SER A 195 -7.73 4.92 -2.78
CA SER A 195 -8.98 4.57 -3.44
C SER A 195 -8.66 3.97 -4.81
N TRP A 196 -9.19 2.78 -5.07
CA TRP A 196 -8.88 2.02 -6.28
C TRP A 196 -9.99 1.02 -6.62
N THR A 197 -10.19 0.78 -7.90
CA THR A 197 -11.04 -0.31 -8.41
C THR A 197 -10.16 -1.33 -9.12
N PHE A 198 -9.91 -2.47 -8.49
CA PHE A 198 -9.37 -3.63 -9.20
C PHE A 198 -10.43 -4.12 -10.16
N LYS A 199 -10.11 -4.19 -11.46
CA LYS A 199 -11.06 -4.69 -12.46
C LYS A 199 -11.13 -6.21 -12.42
N LYS A 200 -12.27 -6.78 -12.80
CA LYS A 200 -12.43 -8.22 -13.01
C LYS A 200 -11.29 -8.76 -13.88
N GLY A 201 -10.71 -9.89 -13.46
CA GLY A 201 -9.57 -10.54 -14.12
C GLY A 201 -8.20 -10.03 -13.66
N HIS A 202 -8.14 -8.90 -12.96
CA HIS A 202 -6.91 -8.43 -12.33
C HIS A 202 -6.60 -9.23 -11.05
N ARG A 203 -5.41 -9.05 -10.49
CA ARG A 203 -5.00 -9.64 -9.20
C ARG A 203 -4.59 -8.56 -8.22
N ILE A 204 -4.80 -8.84 -6.95
CA ILE A 204 -4.21 -8.06 -5.87
C ILE A 204 -2.81 -8.63 -5.62
N ARG A 205 -1.79 -7.77 -5.65
CA ARG A 205 -0.41 -8.15 -5.31
C ARG A 205 0.08 -7.41 -4.07
N LEU A 206 0.63 -8.15 -3.13
CA LEU A 206 1.44 -7.61 -2.04
C LEU A 206 2.91 -7.92 -2.30
N SER A 207 3.75 -6.89 -2.34
CA SER A 207 5.21 -7.03 -2.37
C SER A 207 5.81 -6.57 -1.04
N ILE A 208 6.63 -7.42 -0.43
CA ILE A 208 7.35 -7.14 0.81
C ILE A 208 8.85 -7.05 0.50
N SER A 209 9.46 -5.90 0.79
CA SER A 209 10.90 -5.70 0.67
C SER A 209 11.50 -5.15 1.97
N ASN A 210 12.82 -5.00 1.99
CA ASN A 210 13.58 -4.47 3.13
C ASN A 210 14.49 -3.29 2.74
N GLY A 211 14.25 -2.71 1.56
CA GLY A 211 14.91 -1.52 1.05
C GLY A 211 14.04 -0.81 0.02
N GLN A 212 14.21 0.51 -0.08
CA GLN A 212 13.53 1.37 -1.06
C GLN A 212 14.33 2.66 -1.27
N TRP A 213 15.56 2.54 -1.74
CA TRP A 213 16.41 3.69 -2.10
C TRP A 213 15.88 4.37 -3.38
N PRO A 214 15.88 5.71 -3.50
CA PRO A 214 16.37 6.71 -2.56
C PRO A 214 15.36 7.20 -1.52
N MET A 215 14.13 6.68 -1.54
CA MET A 215 13.06 7.12 -0.62
C MET A 215 13.43 6.86 0.85
N ILE A 216 14.02 5.71 1.14
CA ILE A 216 14.49 5.33 2.47
C ILE A 216 15.99 5.11 2.42
N TRP A 217 16.70 5.71 3.37
CA TRP A 217 18.13 5.53 3.50
C TRP A 217 18.44 4.06 3.83
N PRO A 218 19.42 3.41 3.18
CA PRO A 218 19.71 2.01 3.42
C PRO A 218 20.22 1.82 4.85
N ASN A 219 19.79 0.75 5.49
CA ASN A 219 20.40 0.35 6.75
C ASN A 219 21.87 -0.06 6.51
N PRO A 220 22.82 0.37 7.36
CA PRO A 220 24.22 -0.03 7.25
C PRO A 220 24.50 -1.49 7.68
N SER A 221 23.49 -2.17 8.24
CA SER A 221 23.60 -3.50 8.85
C SER A 221 23.06 -4.60 7.94
#